data_AF-A0A1V0HV03-F1
#
_entry.id   AF-A0A1V0HV03-F1
#
_cell.length_a   1.000
_cell.length_b   1.000
_cell.length_c   1.000
_cell.angle_alpha   90.00
_cell.angle_beta   90.00
_cell.angle_gamma   90.00
#
_symmetry.space_group_name_H-M   'P 1'
#
loop_
_entity.id
_entity.type
_entity.pdbx_description
1 polymer ?
#
loop_
_entity_poly.entity_id
_entity_poly.type
_entity_poly.pdbx_seq_one_letter_code
_entity_poly.pdbx_strand_id
1 'polypeptide(L)'
;MARADRRMKLLQTIPGVGPVTASAIVATIGSGRQFRNGREFAAWPGLTPRNNSSGGKERLGRITKMGDQYLRKLLVVGMTSRAMQVKVRPDKGDPWLRKLLERKPFRLATIAMANKTARIIWAVLTREEAWSPRPACACACA
;
A
#
# COMPACT_ATOMS: atom_id res chain seq x y z
N MET A 1 -7.33 -23.69 9.65
CA MET A 1 -7.24 -23.11 8.29
C MET A 1 -8.47 -22.25 8.08
N ALA A 2 -8.30 -20.92 8.10
CA ALA A 2 -9.41 -19.98 8.17
C ALA A 2 -10.34 -20.11 6.95
N ARG A 3 -11.64 -20.30 7.22
CA ARG A 3 -12.73 -20.30 6.23
C ARG A 3 -12.58 -19.10 5.31
N ALA A 4 -12.93 -19.29 4.04
CA ALA A 4 -12.80 -18.32 2.95
C ALA A 4 -13.44 -16.96 3.26
N ASP A 5 -12.71 -16.11 4.00
CA ASP A 5 -13.17 -14.81 4.41
C ASP A 5 -13.32 -13.94 3.16
N ARG A 6 -14.53 -13.36 2.98
CA ARG A 6 -14.83 -12.46 1.85
C ARG A 6 -13.76 -11.36 1.75
N ARG A 7 -13.29 -10.85 2.89
CA ARG A 7 -12.24 -9.84 3.00
C ARG A 7 -10.92 -10.30 2.39
N MET A 8 -10.51 -11.55 2.60
CA MET A 8 -9.30 -12.09 1.98
C MET A 8 -9.39 -12.12 0.45
N LYS A 9 -10.57 -12.45 -0.10
CA LYS A 9 -10.80 -12.43 -1.55
C LYS A 9 -10.74 -11.01 -2.09
N LEU A 10 -11.35 -10.05 -1.40
CA LEU A 10 -11.29 -8.63 -1.77
C LEU A 10 -9.86 -8.10 -1.73
N LEU A 11 -9.07 -8.42 -0.71
CA LEU A 11 -7.68 -7.99 -0.63
C LEU A 11 -6.80 -8.58 -1.74
N GLN A 12 -7.06 -9.81 -2.15
CA GLN A 12 -6.33 -10.47 -3.25
C GLN A 12 -6.61 -9.86 -4.63
N THR A 13 -7.66 -9.04 -4.77
CA THR A 13 -7.86 -8.25 -6.01
C THR A 13 -6.81 -7.16 -6.19
N ILE A 14 -6.10 -6.79 -5.12
CA ILE A 14 -5.05 -5.79 -5.16
C ILE A 14 -3.76 -6.43 -5.72
N PRO A 15 -3.18 -5.89 -6.80
CA PRO A 15 -1.98 -6.45 -7.39
C PRO A 15 -0.80 -6.35 -6.40
N GLY A 16 -0.13 -7.49 -6.18
CA GLY A 16 0.97 -7.61 -5.22
C GLY A 16 0.55 -7.97 -3.80
N VAL A 17 -0.76 -8.17 -3.54
CA VAL A 17 -1.27 -8.75 -2.29
C VAL A 17 -1.61 -10.22 -2.52
N GLY A 18 -0.79 -11.12 -1.96
CA GLY A 18 -1.01 -12.56 -2.04
C GLY A 18 -1.84 -13.11 -0.87
N PRO A 19 -2.17 -14.42 -0.87
CA PRO A 19 -2.98 -15.05 0.16
C PRO A 19 -2.36 -14.96 1.56
N VAL A 20 -1.03 -15.05 1.68
CA VAL A 20 -0.29 -14.90 2.95
C VAL A 20 -0.40 -13.48 3.49
N THR A 21 -0.23 -12.47 2.63
CA THR A 21 -0.37 -11.07 3.02
C THR A 21 -1.83 -10.76 3.38
N ALA A 22 -2.78 -11.26 2.61
CA ALA A 22 -4.21 -11.08 2.86
C ALA A 22 -4.65 -11.73 4.17
N SER A 23 -4.21 -12.96 4.47
CA SER A 23 -4.53 -13.63 5.73
C SER A 23 -3.93 -12.90 6.93
N ALA A 24 -2.67 -12.46 6.83
CA ALA A 24 -2.03 -11.68 7.88
C ALA A 24 -2.78 -10.36 8.14
N ILE A 25 -3.15 -9.62 7.08
CA ILE A 25 -3.93 -8.38 7.22
C ILE A 25 -5.26 -8.64 7.94
N VAL A 26 -6.02 -9.65 7.51
CA VAL A 26 -7.33 -9.95 8.10
C VAL A 26 -7.19 -10.43 9.54
N ALA A 27 -6.18 -11.25 9.85
CA ALA A 27 -5.93 -11.72 11.21
C ALA A 27 -5.53 -10.59 12.17
N THR A 28 -4.74 -9.61 11.69
CA THR A 28 -4.24 -8.52 12.54
C THR A 28 -5.24 -7.37 12.70
N ILE A 29 -5.98 -7.03 11.64
CA ILE A 29 -6.76 -5.77 11.57
C ILE A 29 -8.28 -6.04 11.48
N GLY A 30 -8.70 -7.24 11.07
CA GLY A 30 -10.12 -7.58 10.90
C GLY A 30 -10.82 -6.70 9.86
N SER A 31 -11.56 -5.68 10.34
CA SER A 31 -12.41 -4.79 9.53
C SER A 31 -11.76 -3.46 9.12
N GLY A 32 -10.63 -3.08 9.74
CA GLY A 32 -9.96 -1.79 9.45
C GLY A 32 -10.68 -0.54 9.97
N ARG A 33 -11.87 -0.68 10.56
CA ARG A 33 -12.65 0.43 11.15
C ARG A 33 -12.01 1.04 12.40
N GLN A 34 -11.02 0.35 12.98
CA GLN A 34 -10.21 0.87 14.09
C GLN A 34 -9.33 2.07 13.70
N PHE A 35 -9.10 2.29 12.41
CA PHE A 35 -8.34 3.45 11.90
C PHE A 35 -9.30 4.49 11.32
N ARG A 36 -9.07 5.76 11.64
CA ARG A 36 -9.88 6.89 11.15
C ARG A 36 -9.71 7.11 9.65
N ASN A 37 -8.51 6.85 9.13
CA ASN A 37 -8.21 6.99 7.71
C ASN A 37 -7.08 6.07 7.24
N GLY A 38 -6.95 5.91 5.92
CA GLY A 38 -5.90 5.07 5.35
C GLY A 38 -4.46 5.58 5.62
N ARG A 39 -4.26 6.87 5.91
CA ARG A 39 -2.92 7.40 6.28
C ARG A 39 -2.50 6.91 7.66
N GLU A 40 -3.45 6.85 8.60
CA GLU A 40 -3.25 6.28 9.93
C GLU A 40 -2.94 4.78 9.81
N PHE A 41 -3.68 4.07 8.96
CA PHE A 41 -3.37 2.67 8.67
C PHE A 41 -1.97 2.49 8.05
N ALA A 42 -1.54 3.34 7.13
CA ALA A 42 -0.19 3.24 6.54
C ALA A 42 0.92 3.65 7.51
N ALA A 43 0.63 4.54 8.47
CA ALA A 43 1.56 4.91 9.53
C ALA A 43 1.73 3.79 10.56
N TRP A 44 0.69 3.00 10.82
CA TRP A 44 0.70 1.93 11.81
C TRP A 44 1.76 0.82 11.58
N PRO A 45 1.99 0.27 10.37
CA PRO A 45 3.10 -0.65 10.09
C PRO A 45 4.42 0.11 9.83
N GLY A 46 4.48 1.43 10.03
CA GLY A 46 5.71 2.21 9.86
C GLY A 46 6.11 2.44 8.40
N LEU A 47 5.14 2.47 7.48
CA LEU A 47 5.38 2.76 6.04
C LEU A 47 5.40 4.26 5.71
N THR A 48 5.08 5.12 6.67
CA THR A 48 5.03 6.58 6.48
C THR A 48 6.34 7.23 6.97
N PRO A 49 6.92 8.18 6.22
CA PRO A 49 8.07 8.96 6.68
C PRO A 49 7.71 9.77 7.94
N ARG A 50 8.66 9.89 8.86
CA ARG A 50 8.49 10.71 10.07
C ARG A 50 8.35 12.18 9.67
N ASN A 51 7.31 12.86 10.14
CA ASN A 51 7.23 14.32 10.03
C ASN A 51 8.13 14.95 11.08
N ASN A 52 9.19 15.65 10.65
CA ASN A 52 10.04 16.46 11.51
C ASN A 52 9.81 17.93 11.15
N SER A 53 8.73 18.49 11.67
CA SER A 53 8.44 19.92 11.54
C SER A 53 8.95 20.65 12.78
N SER A 54 9.94 21.53 12.60
CA SER A 54 10.38 22.47 13.65
C SER A 54 10.41 23.89 13.07
N GLY A 55 9.91 24.86 13.83
CA GLY A 55 9.93 26.28 13.44
C GLY A 55 9.27 26.61 12.10
N GLY A 56 8.14 25.96 11.76
CA GLY A 56 7.38 26.23 10.54
C GLY A 56 7.94 25.63 9.25
N LYS A 57 9.07 24.90 9.29
CA LYS A 57 9.61 24.17 8.13
C LYS A 57 9.25 22.69 8.24
N GLU A 58 8.37 22.21 7.37
CA GLU A 58 8.07 20.77 7.28
C GLU A 58 9.22 20.04 6.57
N ARG A 59 9.84 19.09 7.27
CA ARG A 59 10.84 18.18 6.68
C ARG A 59 10.40 16.73 6.89
N LEU A 60 10.24 16.01 5.78
CA LEU A 60 9.99 14.57 5.82
C LEU A 60 11.31 13.82 6.08
N GLY A 61 11.36 13.09 7.18
CA GLY A 61 12.50 12.29 7.61
C GLY A 61 12.46 10.84 7.09
N ARG A 62 13.26 9.97 7.72
CA ARG A 62 13.27 8.53 7.44
C ARG A 62 11.94 7.89 7.84
N ILE A 63 11.64 6.71 7.28
CA ILE A 63 10.54 5.88 7.76
C ILE A 63 10.72 5.56 9.25
N THR A 64 9.65 5.67 10.03
CA THR A 64 9.71 5.46 11.48
C THR A 64 10.08 4.03 11.83
N LYS A 65 9.71 3.05 10.99
CA LYS A 65 9.80 1.60 11.24
C LYS A 65 9.08 1.15 12.52
N MET A 66 8.21 2.00 13.07
CA MET A 66 7.43 1.72 14.27
C MET A 66 6.18 0.90 13.91
N GLY A 67 5.75 0.03 14.84
CA GLY A 67 4.57 -0.83 14.70
C GLY A 67 4.87 -2.23 14.16
N ASP A 68 3.92 -2.83 13.44
CA ASP A 68 3.99 -4.24 13.03
C ASP A 68 5.06 -4.48 11.96
N GLN A 69 6.18 -5.05 12.39
CA GLN A 69 7.32 -5.37 11.54
C GLN A 69 7.02 -6.50 10.55
N TYR A 70 6.18 -7.46 10.95
CA TYR A 70 5.82 -8.60 10.11
C TYR A 70 4.96 -8.14 8.94
N LEU A 71 3.92 -7.34 9.23
CA LEU A 71 3.06 -6.78 8.21
C LEU A 71 3.82 -5.84 7.26
N ARG A 72 4.72 -5.01 7.81
CA ARG A 72 5.62 -4.19 7.00
C ARG A 72 6.47 -5.03 6.06
N LYS A 73 7.04 -6.14 6.54
CA LYS A 73 7.86 -7.05 5.72
C LYS A 73 7.03 -7.66 4.59
N LEU A 74 5.84 -8.17 4.89
CA LEU A 74 4.95 -8.77 3.89
C LEU A 74 4.54 -7.77 2.80
N LEU A 75 4.16 -6.56 3.19
CA LEU A 75 3.80 -5.50 2.25
C LEU A 75 5.00 -5.10 1.37
N VAL A 76 6.18 -4.91 1.96
CA VAL A 76 7.38 -4.54 1.20
C VAL A 76 7.82 -5.67 0.25
N VAL A 77 7.75 -6.93 0.66
CA VAL A 77 8.07 -8.08 -0.21
C VAL A 77 7.08 -8.18 -1.37
N GLY A 78 5.78 -8.08 -1.10
CA GLY A 78 4.74 -8.09 -2.14
C GLY A 78 4.92 -6.96 -3.15
N MET A 79 5.21 -5.74 -2.67
CA MET A 79 5.46 -4.60 -3.56
C MET A 79 6.81 -4.68 -4.27
N THR A 80 7.81 -5.35 -3.69
CA THR A 80 9.09 -5.61 -4.37
C THR A 80 8.87 -6.47 -5.61
N SER A 81 8.08 -7.55 -5.48
CA SER A 81 7.70 -8.40 -6.62
C SER A 81 6.99 -7.58 -7.70
N ARG A 82 6.05 -6.72 -7.32
CA ARG A 82 5.34 -5.86 -8.27
C ARG A 82 6.25 -4.82 -8.93
N ALA A 83 7.15 -4.20 -8.18
CA ALA A 83 8.13 -3.24 -8.72
C ALA A 83 9.11 -3.93 -9.69
N MET A 84 9.54 -5.16 -9.40
CA MET A 84 10.35 -5.96 -10.32
C MET A 84 9.57 -6.30 -11.59
N GLN A 85 8.29 -6.65 -11.49
CA GLN A 85 7.45 -6.92 -12.65
C GLN A 85 7.33 -5.68 -13.56
N VAL A 86 7.17 -4.49 -13.00
CA VAL A 86 7.15 -3.23 -13.78
C VAL A 86 8.50 -2.93 -14.41
N LYS A 87 9.61 -3.31 -13.75
CA LYS A 87 10.95 -3.16 -14.32
C LYS A 87 11.18 -4.08 -15.52
N VAL A 88 10.68 -5.32 -15.47
CA VAL A 88 10.84 -6.32 -16.54
C VAL A 88 9.82 -6.12 -17.67
N ARG A 89 8.58 -5.72 -17.34
CA ARG A 89 7.47 -5.52 -18.27
C ARG A 89 6.80 -4.15 -18.01
N PRO A 90 7.41 -3.05 -18.48
CA PRO A 90 6.94 -1.70 -18.21
C PRO A 90 5.60 -1.36 -18.88
N ASP A 91 5.20 -2.12 -19.90
CA ASP A 91 3.94 -2.03 -20.63
C ASP A 91 2.72 -2.45 -19.79
N LYS A 92 2.89 -3.38 -18.84
CA LYS A 92 1.82 -3.92 -17.97
C LYS A 92 1.85 -3.37 -16.54
N GLY A 93 2.68 -2.36 -16.30
CA GLY A 93 2.91 -1.75 -14.99
C GLY A 93 2.01 -0.55 -14.72
N ASP A 94 1.82 -0.21 -13.43
CA ASP A 94 1.19 1.06 -13.05
C ASP A 94 2.05 2.23 -13.59
N PRO A 95 1.51 3.11 -14.46
CA PRO A 95 2.25 4.25 -15.00
C PRO A 95 2.85 5.14 -13.91
N TRP A 96 2.18 5.25 -12.77
CA TRP A 96 2.70 6.01 -11.62
C TRP A 96 3.97 5.36 -11.05
N LEU A 97 3.97 4.03 -10.89
CA LEU A 97 5.13 3.32 -10.37
C LEU A 97 6.31 3.39 -11.34
N ARG A 98 6.04 3.26 -12.65
CA ARG A 98 7.05 3.41 -13.70
C ARG A 98 7.74 4.77 -13.62
N LYS A 99 6.96 5.85 -13.65
CA LYS A 99 7.50 7.23 -13.51
C LYS A 99 8.27 7.44 -12.20
N LEU A 100 7.87 6.75 -11.13
CA LEU A 100 8.56 6.83 -9.85
C LEU A 100 9.91 6.10 -9.88
N LEU A 101 9.97 4.92 -10.50
CA LEU A 101 11.21 4.14 -10.67
C LEU A 101 12.24 4.86 -11.56
N GLU A 102 11.80 5.70 -12.49
CA GLU A 102 12.68 6.53 -13.31
C GLU A 102 13.36 7.66 -12.50
N ARG A 103 12.69 8.16 -11.45
CA ARG A 103 13.13 9.36 -10.69
C ARG A 103 13.76 9.04 -9.32
N LYS A 104 13.46 7.87 -8.77
CA LYS A 104 13.81 7.49 -7.39
C LYS A 104 14.47 6.12 -7.36
N PRO A 105 15.39 5.88 -6.41
CA PRO A 105 16.00 4.57 -6.25
C PRO A 105 14.94 3.51 -5.94
N PHE A 106 15.17 2.30 -6.46
CA PHE A 106 14.22 1.20 -6.44
C PHE A 106 13.57 0.97 -5.05
N ARG A 107 14.37 0.89 -3.98
CA ARG A 107 13.86 0.67 -2.63
C ARG A 107 12.91 1.78 -2.15
N LEU A 108 13.16 3.04 -2.51
CA LEU A 108 12.27 4.15 -2.15
C LEU A 108 10.96 4.07 -2.93
N ALA A 109 11.02 3.73 -4.22
CA ALA A 109 9.82 3.53 -5.03
C ALA A 109 8.96 2.37 -4.49
N THR A 110 9.58 1.25 -4.09
CA THR A 110 8.89 0.12 -3.47
C THR A 110 8.22 0.49 -2.14
N ILE A 111 8.89 1.25 -1.27
CA ILE A 111 8.30 1.70 -0.01
C ILE A 111 7.13 2.65 -0.25
N ALA A 112 7.26 3.59 -1.20
CA ALA A 112 6.18 4.48 -1.59
C ALA A 112 4.97 3.70 -2.15
N MET A 113 5.24 2.66 -2.94
CA MET A 113 4.21 1.76 -3.43
C MET A 113 3.53 1.02 -2.28
N ALA A 114 4.29 0.49 -1.32
CA ALA A 114 3.74 -0.17 -0.13
C ALA A 114 2.86 0.77 0.70
N ASN A 115 3.27 2.04 0.86
CA ASN A 115 2.44 3.05 1.52
C ASN A 115 1.12 3.29 0.76
N LYS A 116 1.18 3.45 -0.57
CA LYS A 116 -0.02 3.59 -1.43
C LYS A 116 -0.93 2.37 -1.26
N THR A 117 -0.38 1.16 -1.33
CA THR A 117 -1.11 -0.09 -1.19
C THR A 117 -1.73 -0.27 0.18
N ALA A 118 -1.05 0.12 1.27
CA ALA A 118 -1.63 0.11 2.60
C ALA A 118 -2.90 0.98 2.66
N ARG A 119 -2.86 2.19 2.12
CA ARG A 119 -4.04 3.08 2.06
C ARG A 119 -5.18 2.47 1.26
N ILE A 120 -4.87 1.74 0.19
CA ILE A 120 -5.84 1.01 -0.63
C ILE A 120 -6.45 -0.16 0.15
N ILE A 121 -5.63 -0.96 0.83
CA ILE A 121 -6.07 -2.07 1.69
C ILE A 121 -7.11 -1.57 2.71
N TRP A 122 -6.81 -0.45 3.38
CA TRP A 122 -7.76 0.15 4.33
C TRP A 122 -9.08 0.55 3.66
N ALA A 123 -9.03 1.15 2.46
CA ALA A 123 -10.23 1.53 1.72
C ALA A 123 -11.06 0.31 1.30
N VAL A 124 -10.42 -0.79 0.86
CA VAL A 124 -11.07 -2.05 0.51
C VAL A 124 -11.72 -2.71 1.74
N LEU A 125 -11.04 -2.72 2.88
CA LEU A 125 -11.58 -3.29 4.12
C LEU A 125 -12.76 -2.50 4.68
N THR A 126 -12.70 -1.17 4.60
CA THR A 126 -13.76 -0.29 5.15
C THR A 126 -14.99 -0.23 4.25
N ARG A 127 -14.80 -0.28 2.92
CA ARG A 127 -15.90 -0.25 1.94
C ARG A 127 -16.45 -1.63 1.59
N GLU A 128 -15.69 -2.69 1.87
CA GLU A 128 -16.02 -4.08 1.51
C GLU A 128 -16.27 -4.28 0.00
N GLU A 129 -15.60 -3.46 -0.81
CA GLU A 129 -15.64 -3.44 -2.27
C GLU A 129 -14.33 -3.96 -2.86
N ALA A 130 -14.40 -4.60 -4.03
CA ALA A 130 -13.21 -5.08 -4.73
C ALA A 130 -12.32 -3.90 -5.17
N TRP A 131 -11.01 -4.13 -5.20
CA TRP A 131 -10.11 -3.12 -5.73
C TRP A 131 -10.35 -2.94 -7.23
N SER A 132 -10.66 -1.71 -7.61
CA SER A 132 -10.64 -1.27 -9.00
C SER A 132 -9.47 -0.31 -9.20
N PRO A 133 -8.65 -0.47 -10.25
CA PRO A 133 -7.69 0.56 -10.61
C PRO A 133 -8.48 1.84 -10.86
N ARG A 134 -8.25 2.87 -10.04
CA ARG A 134 -8.82 4.19 -10.35
C ARG A 134 -8.38 4.54 -11.77
N PRO A 135 -9.30 4.77 -12.72
CA PRO A 135 -8.90 5.38 -13.98
C PRO A 135 -8.20 6.69 -13.60
N ALA A 136 -7.02 6.92 -14.18
CA ALA A 136 -6.45 8.26 -14.16
C ALA A 136 -7.57 9.19 -14.63
N CYS A 137 -7.89 10.22 -13.84
CA CYS A 137 -9.01 11.13 -14.05
C CYS A 137 -9.49 11.16 -15.51
N ALA A 138 -10.64 10.56 -15.78
CA ALA A 138 -11.48 11.08 -16.85
C ALA A 138 -12.02 12.42 -16.34
N CYS A 139 -11.16 13.46 -16.35
CA CYS A 139 -11.66 14.81 -16.58
C CYS A 139 -12.08 14.83 -18.05
N ALA A 140 -13.24 14.25 -18.35
CA ALA A 140 -14.02 14.67 -19.48
C ALA A 140 -14.81 15.89 -19.00
N CYS A 141 -14.59 17.02 -19.67
CA CYS A 141 -15.39 18.23 -19.52
C CYS A 141 -16.90 17.90 -19.49
N ALA A 142 -17.62 18.56 -18.59
CA ALA A 142 -18.98 19.04 -18.81
C ALA A 142 -19.16 20.30 -17.95
#